data_AF-A0A0K1PC76-F1
#
_entry.id   AF-A0A0K1PC76-F1
#
_cell.length_a   1.000
_cell.length_b   1.000
_cell.length_c   1.000
_cell.angle_alpha   90.00
_cell.angle_beta   90.00
_cell.angle_gamma   90.00
#
_symmetry.space_group_name_H-M   'P 1'
#
loop_
_entity.id
_entity.type
_entity.pdbx_description
1 polymer ?
#
loop_
_entity_poly.entity_id
_entity_poly.type
_entity_poly.pdbx_seq_one_letter_code
_entity_poly.pdbx_strand_id
1 'polypeptide(L)'
;MKDCKFRELSLLSMVEKKARRVSFHPSATLLTGKNDTGKSSLIKSLYWALGAEPGKISNKWKMADPIAMLKFDIDGLSYAIVRSKSTFGLFSGDMQFLGRFKSVTAGLAPFIAKAFNFNLQLIDQSKRPLGATPAFLFLPFYIDQDTGWGAPWNSFANLNQFRNPRVQVAQYHSGLKPDEYYEANGEIARLNSLVEEPRQKRDALQGIQSQVGVRLRVGSFNVNLDEYRAEIQDLLSRCNEIKTKEEEFRNQLVDCELRATAIRTQQQMLEVSQAELHRDFEYSARLPETIACPTCGVEHDNGFVELFSIAIDEDRCIQLKEQLEIDLDGIEKERISIQSNLDSHRSIFEETMALLSAKQGEVTLQELIRNEGRREVQTIITEDLSVLQTMVTEIEEGLRQATLERNALTDTKRQRKLNERYLEHMRSHLFELNVHSVPEHTYKSVAGSVSGTGSDGPRLVLAYVFSILKMIREKESHSFFPVVIDTVNQQEQDPENLRSMLSFIQRNRPKDSQLIMGLVDDCDVDFGGLRIELERKYEVLSVAEYDSVFEEIGPMLRSIFS
;
A
#
# COMPACT_ATOMS: atom_id res chain seq x y z
N MET A 1 -9.87 -7.19 25.65
CA MET A 1 -9.58 -8.10 24.52
C MET A 1 -10.85 -8.32 23.70
N LYS A 2 -10.77 -8.22 22.37
CA LYS A 2 -11.88 -8.52 21.45
C LYS A 2 -11.95 -10.02 21.15
N ASP A 3 -12.98 -10.72 21.59
CA ASP A 3 -13.15 -12.15 21.30
C ASP A 3 -13.96 -12.35 20.01
N CYS A 4 -13.38 -13.11 19.07
CA CYS A 4 -13.99 -13.43 17.78
C CYS A 4 -14.43 -14.89 17.71
N LYS A 5 -15.63 -15.15 17.20
CA LYS A 5 -16.14 -16.51 16.95
C LYS A 5 -16.75 -16.60 15.57
N PHE A 6 -16.39 -17.62 14.81
CA PHE A 6 -17.03 -17.92 13.53
C PHE A 6 -18.34 -18.65 13.78
N ARG A 7 -19.41 -18.22 13.11
CA ARG A 7 -20.74 -18.83 13.21
C ARG A 7 -21.03 -19.73 12.02
N GLU A 8 -20.75 -19.24 10.82
CA GLU A 8 -21.11 -19.95 9.60
C GLU A 8 -20.24 -19.50 8.43
N LEU A 9 -19.84 -20.45 7.59
CA LEU A 9 -19.21 -20.21 6.30
C LEU A 9 -20.13 -20.75 5.19
N SER A 10 -20.47 -19.88 4.26
CA SER A 10 -21.18 -20.22 3.03
C SER A 10 -20.25 -20.01 1.84
N LEU A 11 -20.09 -21.04 1.02
CA LEU A 11 -19.26 -21.05 -0.18
C LEU A 11 -20.14 -21.28 -1.39
N LEU A 12 -19.99 -20.46 -2.42
CA LEU A 12 -20.82 -20.48 -3.62
C LEU A 12 -19.93 -20.46 -4.86
N SER A 13 -20.08 -21.43 -5.75
CA SER A 13 -19.48 -21.43 -7.08
C SER A 13 -20.56 -21.23 -8.13
N MET A 14 -20.51 -20.08 -8.82
CA MET A 14 -21.39 -19.83 -9.97
C MET A 14 -21.00 -20.67 -11.18
N VAL A 15 -19.70 -20.99 -11.31
CA VAL A 15 -19.14 -21.78 -12.41
C VAL A 15 -19.61 -23.23 -12.32
N GLU A 16 -19.51 -23.84 -11.14
CA GLU A 16 -19.90 -25.23 -10.93
C GLU A 16 -21.40 -25.39 -10.65
N LYS A 17 -22.12 -24.29 -10.38
CA LYS A 17 -23.49 -24.28 -9.84
C LYS A 17 -23.64 -25.16 -8.59
N LYS A 18 -22.70 -24.99 -7.67
CA LYS A 18 -22.64 -25.72 -6.41
C LYS A 18 -22.35 -24.78 -5.25
N ALA A 19 -22.84 -25.11 -4.08
CA ALA A 19 -22.57 -24.36 -2.86
C ALA A 19 -22.36 -25.29 -1.67
N ARG A 20 -21.91 -24.71 -0.56
CA ARG A 20 -21.90 -25.38 0.73
C ARG A 20 -22.07 -24.38 1.86
N ARG A 21 -22.90 -24.71 2.83
CA ARG A 21 -23.07 -23.99 4.09
C ARG A 21 -22.56 -24.85 5.25
N VAL A 22 -21.76 -24.26 6.11
CA VAL A 22 -21.15 -24.93 7.27
C VAL A 22 -21.30 -24.05 8.50
N SER A 23 -22.07 -24.51 9.48
CA SER A 23 -22.20 -23.85 10.78
C SER A 23 -21.09 -24.33 11.71
N PHE A 24 -20.55 -23.44 12.53
CA PHE A 24 -19.49 -23.73 13.49
C PHE A 24 -20.03 -23.64 14.93
N HIS A 25 -19.68 -24.63 15.73
CA HIS A 25 -20.02 -24.64 17.15
C HIS A 25 -19.15 -23.62 17.92
N PRO A 26 -19.70 -22.90 18.92
CA PRO A 26 -18.98 -21.87 19.66
C PRO A 26 -17.81 -22.37 20.54
N SER A 27 -17.66 -23.70 20.67
CA SER A 27 -16.60 -24.37 21.43
C SER A 27 -15.64 -25.15 20.52
N ALA A 28 -16.05 -26.28 19.94
CA ALA A 28 -15.23 -27.06 19.02
C ALA A 28 -16.02 -27.53 17.80
N THR A 29 -15.43 -27.40 16.61
CA THR A 29 -15.94 -27.98 15.37
C THR A 29 -14.87 -28.87 14.74
N LEU A 30 -15.17 -30.15 14.57
CA LEU A 30 -14.29 -31.12 13.93
C LEU A 30 -14.73 -31.36 12.50
N LEU A 31 -13.84 -31.12 11.54
CA LEU A 31 -14.04 -31.43 10.13
C LEU A 31 -13.35 -32.76 9.84
N THR A 32 -14.14 -33.83 9.73
CA THR A 32 -13.63 -35.20 9.50
C THR A 32 -13.83 -35.63 8.06
N GLY A 33 -12.91 -36.42 7.52
CA GLY A 33 -13.06 -37.01 6.20
C GLY A 33 -11.73 -37.54 5.65
N LYS A 34 -11.80 -38.41 4.64
CA LYS A 34 -10.60 -38.96 3.99
C LYS A 34 -9.77 -37.87 3.30
N ASN A 35 -8.56 -38.21 2.86
CA ASN A 35 -7.78 -37.31 2.01
C ASN A 35 -8.57 -36.93 0.75
N ASP A 36 -8.36 -35.70 0.29
CA ASP A 36 -9.01 -35.11 -0.90
C ASP A 36 -10.52 -34.88 -0.82
N THR A 37 -11.13 -34.96 0.36
CA THR A 37 -12.54 -34.54 0.56
C THR A 37 -12.70 -33.02 0.68
N GLY A 38 -11.57 -32.29 0.67
CA GLY A 38 -11.47 -30.84 0.61
C GLY A 38 -11.71 -30.09 1.93
N LYS A 39 -11.42 -30.75 3.05
CA LYS A 39 -11.30 -30.14 4.40
C LYS A 39 -10.44 -28.86 4.35
N SER A 40 -9.26 -28.95 3.75
CA SER A 40 -8.29 -27.85 3.66
C SER A 40 -8.84 -26.68 2.85
N SER A 41 -9.58 -26.93 1.77
CA SER A 41 -10.23 -25.87 0.98
C SER A 41 -11.25 -25.09 1.82
N LEU A 42 -12.02 -25.78 2.65
CA LEU A 42 -13.01 -25.18 3.54
C LEU A 42 -12.33 -24.34 4.64
N ILE A 43 -11.34 -24.92 5.33
CA ILE A 43 -10.57 -24.24 6.38
C ILE A 43 -9.88 -22.99 5.84
N LYS A 44 -9.17 -23.11 4.72
CA LYS A 44 -8.48 -22.00 4.06
C LYS A 44 -9.44 -20.88 3.63
N SER A 45 -10.68 -21.23 3.29
CA SER A 45 -11.69 -20.25 2.88
C SER A 45 -12.15 -19.33 4.02
N LEU A 46 -12.02 -19.75 5.29
CA LEU A 46 -12.31 -18.89 6.45
C LEU A 46 -11.45 -17.62 6.43
N TYR A 47 -10.13 -17.80 6.33
CA TYR A 47 -9.18 -16.70 6.33
C TYR A 47 -9.11 -15.98 4.99
N TRP A 48 -9.33 -16.72 3.89
CA TRP A 48 -9.47 -16.11 2.57
C TRP A 48 -10.61 -15.09 2.55
N ALA A 49 -11.77 -15.41 3.12
CA ALA A 49 -12.90 -14.47 3.23
C ALA A 49 -12.52 -13.18 4.00
N LEU A 50 -11.64 -13.30 5.00
CA LEU A 50 -11.12 -12.20 5.83
C LEU A 50 -9.91 -11.46 5.22
N GLY A 51 -9.52 -11.78 3.99
CA GLY A 51 -8.44 -11.10 3.27
C GLY A 51 -7.03 -11.58 3.62
N ALA A 52 -6.91 -12.76 4.23
CA ALA A 52 -5.63 -13.45 4.43
C ALA A 52 -5.48 -14.59 3.42
N GLU A 53 -4.56 -14.43 2.47
CA GLU A 53 -4.34 -15.42 1.40
C GLU A 53 -3.64 -16.67 1.94
N PRO A 54 -4.22 -17.87 1.79
CA PRO A 54 -3.54 -19.13 2.12
C PRO A 54 -2.25 -19.32 1.32
N GLY A 55 -1.24 -19.94 1.92
CA GLY A 55 0.06 -20.18 1.26
C GLY A 55 -0.03 -21.02 -0.02
N LYS A 56 -0.90 -22.05 -0.02
CA LYS A 56 -1.18 -22.88 -1.19
C LYS A 56 -2.67 -23.15 -1.32
N ILE A 57 -3.18 -23.04 -2.54
CA ILE A 57 -4.56 -23.37 -2.92
C ILE A 57 -4.51 -24.26 -4.16
N SER A 58 -5.28 -25.34 -4.18
CA SER A 58 -5.33 -26.26 -5.32
C SER A 58 -5.90 -25.58 -6.57
N ASN A 59 -5.40 -25.96 -7.75
CA ASN A 59 -5.88 -25.39 -9.01
C ASN A 59 -7.37 -25.66 -9.23
N LYS A 60 -7.86 -26.84 -8.83
CA LYS A 60 -9.31 -27.17 -8.88
C LYS A 60 -10.14 -26.16 -8.08
N TRP A 61 -9.70 -25.80 -6.87
CA TRP A 61 -10.40 -24.82 -6.04
C TRP A 61 -10.39 -23.42 -6.65
N LYS A 62 -9.28 -23.02 -7.29
CA LYS A 62 -9.21 -21.75 -8.03
C LYS A 62 -10.18 -21.72 -9.22
N MET A 63 -10.27 -22.82 -9.97
CA MET A 63 -11.18 -22.94 -11.12
C MET A 63 -12.65 -22.93 -10.71
N ALA A 64 -12.99 -23.35 -9.49
CA ALA A 64 -14.33 -23.24 -8.95
C ALA A 64 -14.77 -21.78 -8.69
N ASP A 65 -13.87 -20.79 -8.77
CA ASP A 65 -14.12 -19.36 -8.55
C ASP A 65 -15.07 -19.09 -7.35
N PRO A 66 -14.70 -19.55 -6.14
CA PRO A 66 -15.61 -19.53 -5.01
C PRO A 66 -15.87 -18.10 -4.53
N ILE A 67 -17.13 -17.83 -4.20
CA ILE A 67 -17.58 -16.67 -3.43
C ILE A 67 -17.76 -17.17 -2.00
N ALA A 68 -17.15 -16.49 -1.03
CA ALA A 68 -17.24 -16.86 0.37
C ALA A 68 -18.02 -15.82 1.15
N MET A 69 -18.95 -16.26 1.99
CA MET A 69 -19.58 -15.46 3.02
C MET A 69 -19.26 -16.07 4.38
N LEU A 70 -18.57 -15.32 5.23
CA LEU A 70 -18.29 -15.72 6.61
C LEU A 70 -19.10 -14.85 7.56
N LYS A 71 -19.96 -15.49 8.36
CA LYS A 71 -20.65 -14.88 9.50
C LYS A 71 -19.85 -15.11 10.77
N PHE A 72 -19.62 -14.07 11.55
CA PHE A 72 -18.82 -14.12 12.76
C PHE A 72 -19.28 -13.09 13.78
N ASP A 73 -18.89 -13.29 15.03
CA ASP A 73 -19.13 -12.35 16.12
C ASP A 73 -17.83 -11.72 16.58
N ILE A 74 -17.91 -10.46 17.00
CA ILE A 74 -16.89 -9.76 17.77
C ILE A 74 -17.54 -9.29 19.07
N ASP A 75 -17.10 -9.79 20.23
CA ASP A 75 -17.69 -9.48 21.54
C ASP A 75 -19.22 -9.65 21.59
N GLY A 76 -19.74 -10.65 20.88
CA GLY A 76 -21.18 -10.94 20.79
C GLY A 76 -21.96 -10.11 19.76
N LEU A 77 -21.35 -9.10 19.13
CA LEU A 77 -21.93 -8.38 18.00
C LEU A 77 -21.68 -9.15 16.70
N SER A 78 -22.75 -9.40 15.94
CA SER A 78 -22.67 -10.19 14.72
C SER A 78 -22.37 -9.36 13.48
N TYR A 79 -21.57 -9.95 12.60
CA TYR A 79 -21.15 -9.39 11.31
C TYR A 79 -21.13 -10.49 10.24
N ALA A 80 -21.17 -10.06 8.99
CA ALA A 80 -20.89 -10.93 7.85
C ALA A 80 -19.90 -10.24 6.90
N ILE A 81 -18.93 -11.00 6.38
CA ILE A 81 -18.05 -10.56 5.31
C ILE A 81 -18.26 -11.46 4.09
N VAL A 82 -18.52 -10.84 2.95
CA VAL A 82 -18.64 -11.51 1.65
C VAL A 82 -17.42 -11.15 0.82
N ARG A 83 -16.75 -12.16 0.27
CA ARG A 83 -15.64 -11.99 -0.65
C ARG A 83 -15.98 -12.61 -1.99
N SER A 84 -15.82 -11.80 -3.04
CA SER A 84 -15.79 -12.25 -4.43
C SER A 84 -14.53 -11.71 -5.10
N LYS A 85 -13.64 -12.61 -5.51
CA LYS A 85 -12.33 -12.29 -6.09
C LYS A 85 -11.52 -11.36 -5.15
N SER A 86 -11.23 -10.14 -5.59
CA SER A 86 -10.50 -9.11 -4.82
C SER A 86 -11.42 -8.12 -4.09
N THR A 87 -12.74 -8.28 -4.21
CA THR A 87 -13.72 -7.37 -3.60
C THR A 87 -14.33 -7.98 -2.35
N PHE A 88 -14.39 -7.17 -1.30
CA PHE A 88 -14.96 -7.52 0.00
C PHE A 88 -16.16 -6.62 0.27
N GLY A 89 -17.26 -7.19 0.74
CA GLY A 89 -18.40 -6.49 1.30
C GLY A 89 -18.56 -6.85 2.76
N LEU A 90 -18.74 -5.85 3.62
CA LEU A 90 -19.00 -6.03 5.04
C LEU A 90 -20.44 -5.69 5.36
N PHE A 91 -21.06 -6.47 6.23
CA PHE A 91 -22.43 -6.33 6.65
C PHE A 91 -22.56 -6.45 8.18
N SER A 92 -23.57 -5.79 8.75
CA SER A 92 -23.97 -5.99 10.15
C SER A 92 -24.70 -7.33 10.33
N GLY A 93 -25.00 -7.69 11.58
CA GLY A 93 -25.77 -8.90 11.91
C GLY A 93 -27.15 -8.97 11.25
N ASP A 94 -27.77 -7.81 11.02
CA ASP A 94 -29.05 -7.66 10.31
C ASP A 94 -28.87 -7.58 8.78
N MET A 95 -27.69 -7.93 8.28
CA MET A 95 -27.32 -7.90 6.85
C MET A 95 -27.39 -6.52 6.20
N GLN A 96 -27.27 -5.44 6.98
CA GLN A 96 -27.14 -4.09 6.43
C GLN A 96 -25.72 -3.88 5.90
N PHE A 97 -25.60 -3.31 4.70
CA PHE A 97 -24.31 -3.05 4.07
C PHE A 97 -23.55 -1.95 4.81
N LEU A 98 -22.34 -2.29 5.27
CA LEU A 98 -21.45 -1.39 6.02
C LEU A 98 -20.35 -0.79 5.15
N GLY A 99 -19.93 -1.50 4.10
CA GLY A 99 -18.92 -0.98 3.18
C GLY A 99 -18.34 -2.00 2.21
N ARG A 100 -17.67 -1.49 1.18
CA ARG A 100 -16.96 -2.27 0.15
C ARG A 100 -15.49 -1.91 0.11
N PHE A 101 -14.65 -2.93 -0.06
CA PHE A 101 -13.20 -2.78 -0.19
C PHE A 101 -12.70 -3.54 -1.42
N LYS A 102 -11.89 -2.89 -2.26
CA LYS A 102 -11.23 -3.51 -3.44
C LYS A 102 -9.76 -3.86 -3.22
N SER A 103 -9.19 -3.41 -2.10
CA SER A 103 -7.80 -3.63 -1.73
C SER A 103 -7.74 -4.08 -0.27
N VAL A 104 -6.99 -5.15 -0.02
CA VAL A 104 -6.73 -5.63 1.34
C VAL A 104 -5.94 -4.56 2.09
N THR A 105 -4.81 -4.11 1.53
CA THR A 105 -3.89 -3.19 2.21
C THR A 105 -4.47 -1.80 2.44
N ALA A 106 -5.10 -1.21 1.41
CA ALA A 106 -5.58 0.17 1.48
C ALA A 106 -7.01 0.31 2.02
N GLY A 107 -7.81 -0.78 2.01
CA GLY A 107 -9.23 -0.74 2.36
C GLY A 107 -9.57 -1.62 3.56
N LEU A 108 -9.46 -2.93 3.40
CA LEU A 108 -9.92 -3.90 4.42
C LEU A 108 -9.05 -3.88 5.68
N ALA A 109 -7.72 -3.74 5.54
CA ALA A 109 -6.77 -3.79 6.65
C ALA A 109 -7.00 -2.66 7.67
N PRO A 110 -7.16 -1.37 7.28
CA PRO A 110 -7.52 -0.31 8.23
C PRO A 110 -8.83 -0.58 8.98
N PHE A 111 -9.83 -1.15 8.30
CA PHE A 111 -11.10 -1.49 8.94
C PHE A 111 -10.93 -2.61 9.99
N ILE A 112 -10.27 -3.71 9.61
CA ILE A 112 -9.99 -4.84 10.52
C ILE A 112 -9.09 -4.38 11.69
N ALA A 113 -8.09 -3.54 11.43
CA ALA A 113 -7.24 -2.95 12.45
C ALA A 113 -8.06 -2.22 13.52
N LYS A 114 -8.99 -1.36 13.10
CA LYS A 114 -9.89 -0.65 14.02
C LYS A 114 -10.85 -1.60 14.74
N ALA A 115 -11.42 -2.59 14.05
CA ALA A 115 -12.39 -3.51 14.63
C ALA A 115 -11.79 -4.41 15.74
N PHE A 116 -10.53 -4.82 15.58
CA PHE A 116 -9.84 -5.74 16.48
C PHE A 116 -8.77 -5.08 17.36
N ASN A 117 -8.64 -3.75 17.31
CA ASN A 117 -7.57 -2.99 17.96
C ASN A 117 -6.17 -3.55 17.63
N PHE A 118 -5.92 -3.75 16.33
CA PHE A 118 -4.68 -4.31 15.80
C PHE A 118 -3.83 -3.21 15.18
N ASN A 119 -2.90 -2.66 15.97
CA ASN A 119 -2.11 -1.47 15.62
C ASN A 119 -0.67 -1.81 15.22
N LEU A 120 -0.41 -3.03 14.75
CA LEU A 120 0.91 -3.44 14.29
C LEU A 120 1.31 -2.67 13.01
N GLN A 121 2.27 -1.75 13.15
CA GLN A 121 2.92 -1.07 12.05
C GLN A 121 4.19 -1.82 11.63
N LEU A 122 4.34 -2.09 10.33
CA LEU A 122 5.51 -2.75 9.75
C LEU A 122 6.12 -1.89 8.64
N ILE A 123 7.39 -2.14 8.34
CA ILE A 123 8.12 -1.44 7.28
C ILE A 123 8.09 -2.28 6.00
N ASP A 124 7.57 -1.70 4.92
CA ASP A 124 7.50 -2.35 3.60
C ASP A 124 8.89 -2.46 2.93
N GLN A 125 8.95 -3.12 1.77
CA GLN A 125 10.19 -3.21 1.01
C GLN A 125 10.73 -1.85 0.54
N SER A 126 9.88 -0.84 0.40
CA SER A 126 10.22 0.53 0.05
C SER A 126 10.56 1.44 1.25
N LYS A 127 10.78 0.85 2.44
CA LYS A 127 11.08 1.57 3.71
C LYS A 127 9.95 2.47 4.22
N ARG A 128 8.71 2.27 3.77
CA ARG A 128 7.56 3.03 4.24
C ARG A 128 6.86 2.31 5.38
N PRO A 129 6.44 3.02 6.44
CA PRO A 129 5.60 2.44 7.47
C PRO A 129 4.19 2.18 6.92
N LEU A 130 3.65 1.01 7.20
CA LEU A 130 2.34 0.59 6.76
C LEU A 130 1.73 -0.37 7.78
N GLY A 131 0.42 -0.24 8.02
CA GLY A 131 -0.32 -1.14 8.89
C GLY A 131 -0.28 -2.58 8.37
N ALA A 132 -0.11 -3.53 9.27
CA ALA A 132 -0.07 -4.94 8.92
C ALA A 132 -1.43 -5.40 8.35
N THR A 133 -1.39 -6.27 7.34
CA THR A 133 -2.59 -6.85 6.72
C THR A 133 -3.26 -7.89 7.63
N PRO A 134 -4.52 -8.28 7.36
CA PRO A 134 -5.25 -9.26 8.18
C PRO A 134 -4.53 -10.60 8.34
N ALA A 135 -3.71 -11.00 7.36
CA ALA A 135 -2.86 -12.19 7.48
C ALA A 135 -2.02 -12.18 8.76
N PHE A 136 -1.39 -11.04 9.10
CA PHE A 136 -0.55 -10.91 10.30
C PHE A 136 -1.33 -10.93 11.61
N LEU A 137 -2.62 -10.57 11.58
CA LEU A 137 -3.52 -10.68 12.72
C LEU A 137 -3.85 -12.15 13.02
N PHE A 138 -4.06 -12.97 11.99
CA PHE A 138 -4.51 -14.36 12.14
C PHE A 138 -3.39 -15.38 12.32
N LEU A 139 -2.12 -15.02 12.07
CA LEU A 139 -0.98 -15.95 12.15
C LEU A 139 -0.87 -16.76 13.46
N PRO A 140 -1.12 -16.22 14.67
CA PRO A 140 -1.06 -17.01 15.89
C PRO A 140 -2.13 -18.11 15.97
N PHE A 141 -3.25 -17.92 15.26
CA PHE A 141 -4.47 -18.70 15.41
C PHE A 141 -4.68 -19.72 14.30
N TYR A 142 -3.79 -19.77 13.30
CA TYR A 142 -3.92 -20.67 12.17
C TYR A 142 -2.66 -21.49 11.92
N ILE A 143 -2.78 -22.82 11.95
CA ILE A 143 -1.76 -23.76 11.49
C ILE A 143 -2.20 -24.32 10.13
N ASP A 144 -1.54 -23.87 9.07
CA ASP A 144 -1.76 -24.35 7.71
C ASP A 144 -1.13 -25.73 7.47
N GLN A 145 -1.83 -26.59 6.72
CA GLN A 145 -1.37 -27.93 6.37
C GLN A 145 -0.04 -27.92 5.60
N ASP A 146 0.16 -26.97 4.66
CA ASP A 146 1.28 -26.99 3.74
C ASP A 146 2.52 -26.27 4.29
N THR A 147 2.32 -25.12 4.94
CA THR A 147 3.42 -24.24 5.36
C THR A 147 3.51 -24.02 6.87
N GLY A 148 2.40 -24.19 7.61
CA GLY A 148 2.33 -23.88 9.03
C GLY A 148 3.12 -24.84 9.92
N TRP A 149 3.04 -26.15 9.63
CA TRP A 149 3.70 -27.20 10.40
C TRP A 149 5.23 -27.27 10.24
N GLY A 150 5.77 -26.73 9.15
CA GLY A 150 7.22 -26.67 8.93
C GLY A 150 7.88 -25.44 9.54
N ALA A 151 7.14 -24.33 9.62
CA ALA A 151 7.63 -23.09 10.20
C ALA A 151 6.46 -22.27 10.74
N PRO A 152 6.40 -22.04 12.07
CA PRO A 152 5.41 -21.13 12.65
C PRO A 152 5.49 -19.75 12.00
N TRP A 153 4.35 -19.05 11.97
CA TRP A 153 4.19 -17.71 11.35
C TRP A 153 4.20 -17.67 9.82
N ASN A 154 4.18 -18.81 9.13
CA ASN A 154 4.22 -18.88 7.66
C ASN A 154 2.93 -19.44 7.02
N SER A 155 1.81 -19.44 7.74
CA SER A 155 0.53 -20.05 7.28
C SER A 155 -0.13 -19.32 6.10
N PHE A 156 0.27 -18.07 5.81
CA PHE A 156 -0.30 -17.24 4.75
C PHE A 156 0.73 -16.85 3.68
N ALA A 157 0.25 -16.50 2.49
CA ALA A 157 1.04 -15.93 1.41
C ALA A 157 1.31 -14.43 1.62
N ASN A 158 2.19 -13.86 0.79
CA ASN A 158 2.51 -12.42 0.73
C ASN A 158 3.08 -11.81 2.03
N LEU A 159 3.54 -12.62 2.98
CA LEU A 159 4.14 -12.11 4.23
C LEU A 159 5.43 -11.31 3.97
N ASN A 160 6.17 -11.67 2.91
CA ASN A 160 7.42 -11.00 2.51
C ASN A 160 7.23 -9.59 1.94
N GLN A 161 5.99 -9.06 1.89
CA GLN A 161 5.75 -7.64 1.56
C GLN A 161 6.39 -6.70 2.59
N PHE A 162 6.65 -7.18 3.81
CA PHE A 162 7.33 -6.46 4.87
C PHE A 162 8.73 -7.02 5.12
N ARG A 163 9.61 -6.19 5.68
CA ARG A 163 10.98 -6.58 6.05
C ARG A 163 10.98 -7.32 7.39
N ASN A 164 11.50 -8.54 7.42
CA ASN A 164 11.63 -9.37 8.63
C ASN A 164 10.36 -9.40 9.52
N PRO A 165 9.19 -9.74 8.97
CA PRO A 165 7.92 -9.60 9.67
C PRO A 165 7.77 -10.63 10.81
N ARG A 166 8.29 -11.85 10.63
CA ARG A 166 8.14 -12.96 11.60
C ARG A 166 8.52 -12.55 13.02
N VAL A 167 9.71 -11.97 13.20
CA VAL A 167 10.22 -11.57 14.51
C VAL A 167 9.31 -10.52 15.15
N GLN A 168 8.87 -9.56 14.35
CA GLN A 168 8.02 -8.45 14.80
C GLN A 168 6.62 -8.96 15.19
N VAL A 169 6.04 -9.86 14.40
CA VAL A 169 4.73 -10.45 14.65
C VAL A 169 4.74 -11.32 15.90
N ALA A 170 5.78 -12.15 16.07
CA ALA A 170 5.94 -12.97 17.27
C ALA A 170 6.08 -12.10 18.53
N GLN A 171 6.88 -11.02 18.46
CA GLN A 171 7.05 -10.06 19.57
C GLN A 171 5.76 -9.28 19.90
N TYR A 172 4.99 -8.93 18.87
CA TYR A 172 3.72 -8.22 18.99
C TYR A 172 2.67 -9.08 19.71
N HIS A 173 2.36 -10.25 19.15
CA HIS A 173 1.29 -11.10 19.68
C HIS A 173 1.61 -11.67 21.07
N SER A 174 2.87 -11.98 21.34
CA SER A 174 3.30 -12.41 22.68
C SER A 174 3.31 -11.29 23.73
N GLY A 175 3.12 -10.03 23.31
CA GLY A 175 3.16 -8.85 24.19
C GLY A 175 4.57 -8.49 24.68
N LEU A 176 5.63 -9.04 24.05
CA LEU A 176 7.02 -8.65 24.30
C LEU A 176 7.24 -7.17 24.00
N LYS A 177 6.60 -6.68 22.93
CA LYS A 177 6.61 -5.28 22.53
C LYS A 177 5.17 -4.81 22.33
N PRO A 178 4.75 -3.71 22.97
CA PRO A 178 3.37 -3.24 22.91
C PRO A 178 3.10 -2.44 21.61
N ASP A 179 1.84 -2.06 21.38
CA ASP A 179 1.40 -1.29 20.19
C ASP A 179 2.26 -0.04 19.97
N GLU A 180 2.47 0.73 21.05
CA GLU A 180 3.16 2.02 21.03
C GLU A 180 4.60 1.88 20.54
N TYR A 181 5.22 0.70 20.69
CA TYR A 181 6.57 0.44 20.18
C TYR A 181 6.60 0.41 18.65
N TYR A 182 5.56 -0.16 18.04
CA TYR A 182 5.46 -0.26 16.59
C TYR A 182 4.99 1.05 15.98
N GLU A 183 4.10 1.78 16.66
CA GLU A 183 3.73 3.16 16.29
C GLU A 183 4.96 4.08 16.29
N ALA A 184 5.77 4.06 17.35
CA ALA A 184 7.00 4.84 17.42
C ALA A 184 8.01 4.46 16.32
N ASN A 185 8.13 3.17 15.98
CA ASN A 185 8.96 2.75 14.83
C ASN A 185 8.40 3.26 13.50
N GLY A 186 7.08 3.24 13.33
CA GLY A 186 6.42 3.78 12.16
C GLY A 186 6.69 5.28 12.00
N GLU A 187 6.60 6.02 13.10
CA GLU A 187 6.89 7.45 13.14
C GLU A 187 8.35 7.76 12.84
N ILE A 188 9.29 7.00 13.42
CA ILE A 188 10.72 7.12 13.10
C ILE A 188 10.96 6.89 11.60
N ALA A 189 10.34 5.88 10.99
CA ALA A 189 10.48 5.63 9.56
C ALA A 189 9.91 6.79 8.71
N ARG A 190 8.76 7.34 9.11
CA ARG A 190 8.12 8.49 8.46
C ARG A 190 9.01 9.74 8.53
N LEU A 191 9.51 10.09 9.72
CA LEU A 191 10.37 11.25 9.94
C LEU A 191 11.71 11.13 9.20
N ASN A 192 12.32 9.93 9.19
CA ASN A 192 13.51 9.67 8.37
C ASN A 192 13.23 9.89 6.88
N SER A 193 12.05 9.53 6.36
CA SER A 193 11.70 9.82 4.97
C SER A 193 11.49 11.31 4.71
N LEU A 194 10.94 12.04 5.68
CA LEU A 194 10.66 13.48 5.55
C LEU A 194 11.91 14.35 5.66
N VAL A 195 12.93 13.91 6.39
CA VAL A 195 14.16 14.70 6.59
C VAL A 195 15.09 14.68 5.38
N GLU A 196 15.03 13.64 4.53
CA GLU A 196 15.96 13.43 3.41
C GLU A 196 15.98 14.60 2.42
N GLU A 197 14.82 15.03 1.91
CA GLU A 197 14.76 16.09 0.90
C GLU A 197 15.18 17.47 1.45
N PRO A 198 14.66 17.97 2.59
CA PRO A 198 15.11 19.22 3.19
C PRO A 198 16.61 19.21 3.52
N ARG A 199 17.12 18.07 4.00
CA ARG A 199 18.54 17.91 4.32
C ARG A 199 19.43 17.98 3.08
N GLN A 200 19.05 17.29 2.00
CA GLN A 200 19.78 17.35 0.73
C GLN A 200 19.78 18.77 0.14
N LYS A 201 18.63 19.46 0.15
CA LYS A 201 18.54 20.87 -0.29
C LYS A 201 19.43 21.79 0.54
N ARG A 202 19.40 21.63 1.87
CA ARG A 202 20.25 22.41 2.78
C ARG A 202 21.72 22.18 2.47
N ASP A 203 22.16 20.93 2.36
CA ASP A 203 23.56 20.58 2.14
C ASP A 203 24.05 21.12 0.78
N ALA A 204 23.20 21.09 -0.25
CA ALA A 204 23.49 21.70 -1.54
C ALA A 204 23.64 23.23 -1.46
N LEU A 205 22.72 23.93 -0.80
CA LEU A 205 22.78 25.39 -0.62
C LEU A 205 23.96 25.82 0.26
N GLN A 206 24.32 25.06 1.30
CA GLN A 206 25.52 25.30 2.10
C GLN A 206 26.78 25.15 1.25
N GLY A 207 26.80 24.15 0.37
CA GLY A 207 27.85 23.98 -0.64
C GLY A 207 28.00 25.22 -1.51
N ILE A 208 26.90 25.75 -2.06
CA ILE A 208 26.89 26.97 -2.87
C ILE A 208 27.37 28.18 -2.06
N GLN A 209 26.84 28.39 -0.86
CA GLN A 209 27.22 29.50 0.03
C GLN A 209 28.73 29.49 0.32
N SER A 210 29.30 28.32 0.58
CA SER A 210 30.75 28.19 0.83
C SER A 210 31.60 28.54 -0.40
N GLN A 211 31.19 28.14 -1.61
CA GLN A 211 31.88 28.46 -2.85
C GLN A 211 31.79 29.95 -3.19
N VAL A 212 30.61 30.53 -2.99
CA VAL A 212 30.36 31.96 -3.19
C VAL A 212 31.18 32.77 -2.19
N GLY A 213 31.17 32.42 -0.90
CA GLY A 213 31.97 33.07 0.14
C GLY A 213 33.48 33.04 -0.11
N VAL A 214 34.02 31.94 -0.66
CA VAL A 214 35.45 31.83 -1.02
C VAL A 214 35.80 32.72 -2.22
N ARG A 215 34.93 32.82 -3.22
CA ARG A 215 35.14 33.71 -4.39
C ARG A 215 34.91 35.20 -4.05
N LEU A 216 34.18 35.51 -2.99
CA LEU A 216 33.82 36.87 -2.56
C LEU A 216 34.85 37.56 -1.66
N ARG A 217 35.81 36.84 -1.06
CA ARG A 217 36.87 37.47 -0.22
C ARG A 217 37.86 38.33 -1.01
N VAL A 218 37.79 38.33 -2.34
CA VAL A 218 38.62 39.15 -3.21
C VAL A 218 37.84 40.42 -3.59
N GLY A 219 38.05 41.50 -2.83
CA GLY A 219 37.67 42.86 -3.24
C GLY A 219 36.70 43.59 -2.31
N SER A 220 37.13 43.93 -1.09
CA SER A 220 36.48 44.98 -0.29
C SER A 220 37.20 46.31 -0.50
N PHE A 221 36.75 47.11 -1.46
CA PHE A 221 37.09 48.54 -1.53
C PHE A 221 35.95 49.33 -0.91
N ASN A 222 36.24 49.96 0.24
CA ASN A 222 35.32 50.82 0.96
C ASN A 222 35.61 52.26 0.53
N VAL A 223 34.79 52.83 -0.36
CA VAL A 223 34.88 54.25 -0.75
C VAL A 223 33.60 54.95 -0.32
N ASN A 224 33.78 56.06 0.41
CA ASN A 224 32.73 56.88 0.99
C ASN A 224 32.07 57.72 -0.12
N LEU A 225 30.76 57.54 -0.34
CA LEU A 225 30.00 57.99 -1.53
C LEU A 225 28.71 58.76 -1.18
N ASP A 226 28.67 59.52 -0.08
CA ASP A 226 27.38 60.03 0.43
C ASP A 226 26.77 61.20 -0.39
N GLU A 227 27.55 62.02 -1.08
CA GLU A 227 27.00 63.07 -1.98
C GLU A 227 26.80 62.59 -3.44
N TYR A 228 27.44 61.49 -3.84
CA TYR A 228 27.29 60.85 -5.16
C TYR A 228 26.15 59.82 -5.21
N ARG A 229 25.62 59.43 -4.05
CA ARG A 229 24.61 58.38 -3.90
C ARG A 229 23.28 58.73 -4.54
N ALA A 230 22.77 59.96 -4.39
CA ALA A 230 21.40 60.29 -4.80
C ALA A 230 21.20 60.28 -6.33
N GLU A 231 22.14 60.85 -7.10
CA GLU A 231 22.06 60.92 -8.56
C GLU A 231 22.34 59.55 -9.21
N ILE A 232 23.27 58.77 -8.64
CA ILE A 232 23.53 57.39 -9.06
C ILE A 232 22.36 56.47 -8.67
N GLN A 233 21.73 56.67 -7.52
CA GLN A 233 20.58 55.88 -7.08
C GLN A 233 19.36 56.13 -7.98
N ASP A 234 19.16 57.34 -8.49
CA ASP A 234 18.12 57.65 -9.49
C ASP A 234 18.41 57.00 -10.86
N LEU A 235 19.67 56.97 -11.29
CA LEU A 235 20.05 56.27 -12.52
C LEU A 235 20.00 54.74 -12.37
N LEU A 236 20.37 54.20 -11.20
CA LEU A 236 20.26 52.78 -10.87
C LEU A 236 18.80 52.35 -10.73
N SER A 237 17.92 53.17 -10.15
CA SER A 237 16.49 52.88 -10.10
C SER A 237 15.89 52.82 -11.50
N ARG A 238 16.24 53.76 -12.38
CA ARG A 238 15.86 53.71 -13.81
C ARG A 238 16.39 52.46 -14.51
N CYS A 239 17.64 52.07 -14.26
CA CYS A 239 18.19 50.82 -14.80
C CYS A 239 17.43 49.59 -14.30
N ASN A 240 17.04 49.56 -13.02
CA ASN A 240 16.23 48.49 -12.46
C ASN A 240 14.83 48.46 -13.08
N GLU A 241 14.16 49.60 -13.22
CA GLU A 241 12.87 49.69 -13.90
C GLU A 241 12.92 49.19 -15.35
N ILE A 242 14.00 49.52 -16.07
CA ILE A 242 14.22 49.00 -17.43
C ILE A 242 14.44 47.48 -17.39
N LYS A 243 15.21 46.95 -16.44
CA LYS A 243 15.45 45.50 -16.30
C LYS A 243 14.19 44.73 -15.92
N THR A 244 13.35 45.26 -15.04
CA THR A 244 12.05 44.68 -14.70
C THR A 244 11.16 44.62 -15.94
N LYS A 245 11.10 45.70 -16.74
CA LYS A 245 10.37 45.70 -18.02
C LYS A 245 10.95 44.72 -19.04
N GLU A 246 12.27 44.59 -19.14
CA GLU A 246 12.90 43.56 -19.99
C GLU A 246 12.48 42.15 -19.58
N GLU A 247 12.37 41.87 -18.28
CA GLU A 247 11.95 40.58 -17.75
C GLU A 247 10.46 40.32 -18.02
N GLU A 248 9.60 41.33 -17.87
CA GLU A 248 8.19 41.27 -18.26
C GLU A 248 8.04 40.94 -19.76
N PHE A 249 8.77 41.63 -20.64
CA PHE A 249 8.74 41.33 -22.08
C PHE A 249 9.28 39.93 -22.40
N ARG A 250 10.32 39.45 -21.71
CA ARG A 250 10.80 38.07 -21.88
C ARG A 250 9.76 37.05 -21.46
N ASN A 251 9.06 37.27 -20.35
CA ASN A 251 7.97 36.40 -19.92
C ASN A 251 6.82 36.39 -20.93
N GLN A 252 6.48 37.54 -21.50
CA GLN A 252 5.50 37.64 -22.58
C GLN A 252 5.94 36.92 -23.86
N LEU A 253 7.23 36.97 -24.23
CA LEU A 253 7.77 36.20 -25.36
C LEU A 253 7.73 34.69 -25.11
N VAL A 254 8.03 34.24 -23.89
CA VAL A 254 7.89 32.83 -23.51
C VAL A 254 6.44 32.38 -23.61
N ASP A 255 5.49 33.20 -23.13
CA ASP A 255 4.05 32.93 -23.26
C ASP A 255 3.61 32.85 -24.73
N CYS A 256 4.05 33.78 -25.58
CA CYS A 256 3.80 33.72 -27.02
C CYS A 256 4.33 32.42 -27.64
N GLU A 257 5.54 31.98 -27.28
CA GLU A 257 6.14 30.74 -27.82
C GLU A 257 5.42 29.49 -27.31
N LEU A 258 4.96 29.49 -26.05
CA LEU A 258 4.11 28.42 -25.52
C LEU A 258 2.79 28.33 -26.27
N ARG A 259 2.10 29.46 -26.48
CA ARG A 259 0.87 29.54 -27.27
C ARG A 259 1.09 29.07 -28.71
N ALA A 260 2.16 29.54 -29.36
CA ALA A 260 2.51 29.13 -30.72
C ALA A 260 2.82 27.63 -30.81
N THR A 261 3.54 27.07 -29.82
CA THR A 261 3.84 25.63 -29.76
C THR A 261 2.57 24.80 -29.56
N ALA A 262 1.63 25.27 -28.74
CA ALA A 262 0.33 24.61 -28.56
C ALA A 262 -0.46 24.55 -29.87
N ILE A 263 -0.54 25.67 -30.61
CA ILE A 263 -1.21 25.73 -31.92
C ILE A 263 -0.51 24.83 -32.95
N ARG A 264 0.83 24.86 -33.04
CA ARG A 264 1.58 23.96 -33.93
C ARG A 264 1.34 22.49 -33.61
N THR A 265 1.23 22.15 -32.32
CA THR A 265 0.88 20.78 -31.89
C THR A 265 -0.53 20.40 -32.33
N GLN A 266 -1.50 21.31 -32.20
CA GLN A 266 -2.87 21.11 -32.69
C GLN A 266 -2.91 20.93 -34.21
N GLN A 267 -2.15 21.73 -34.97
CA GLN A 267 -2.01 21.57 -36.42
C GLN A 267 -1.45 20.18 -36.78
N GLN A 268 -0.42 19.71 -36.07
CA GLN A 268 0.14 18.37 -36.31
C GLN A 268 -0.86 17.25 -36.02
N MET A 269 -1.64 17.35 -34.93
CA MET A 269 -2.71 16.39 -34.65
C MET A 269 -3.78 16.41 -35.74
N LEU A 270 -4.15 17.59 -36.20
CA LEU A 270 -5.15 17.79 -37.23
C LEU A 270 -4.71 17.23 -38.59
N GLU A 271 -3.42 17.35 -38.94
CA GLU A 271 -2.85 16.74 -40.15
C GLU A 271 -2.91 15.21 -40.12
N VAL A 272 -2.63 14.60 -38.96
CA VAL A 272 -2.76 13.15 -38.78
C VAL A 272 -4.22 12.72 -38.89
N SER A 273 -5.14 13.41 -38.20
CA SER A 273 -6.58 13.12 -38.26
C SER A 273 -7.15 13.30 -39.67
N GLN A 274 -6.75 14.34 -40.40
CA GLN A 274 -7.15 14.54 -41.79
C GLN A 274 -6.64 13.40 -42.69
N ALA A 275 -5.38 12.99 -42.54
CA ALA A 275 -4.82 11.88 -43.31
C ALA A 275 -5.44 10.51 -42.96
N GLU A 276 -5.93 10.33 -41.73
CA GLU A 276 -6.72 9.17 -41.33
C GLU A 276 -8.12 9.20 -41.92
N LEU A 277 -8.86 10.30 -41.76
CA LEU A 277 -10.19 10.48 -42.34
C LEU A 277 -10.19 10.32 -43.86
N HIS A 278 -9.17 10.85 -44.54
CA HIS A 278 -9.01 10.68 -45.97
C HIS A 278 -8.81 9.21 -46.36
N ARG A 279 -7.97 8.47 -45.62
CA ARG A 279 -7.75 7.03 -45.85
C ARG A 279 -9.00 6.22 -45.54
N ASP A 280 -9.73 6.57 -44.49
CA ASP A 280 -10.98 5.93 -44.11
C ASP A 280 -12.05 6.18 -45.17
N PHE A 281 -12.14 7.40 -45.71
CA PHE A 281 -13.00 7.71 -46.85
C PHE A 281 -12.65 6.86 -48.08
N GLU A 282 -11.37 6.82 -48.48
CA GLU A 282 -10.93 6.02 -49.63
C GLU A 282 -11.18 4.52 -49.44
N TYR A 283 -11.00 4.02 -48.22
CA TYR A 283 -11.21 2.62 -47.88
C TYR A 283 -12.70 2.28 -47.88
N SER A 284 -13.51 3.05 -47.15
CA SER A 284 -14.97 2.88 -47.08
C SER A 284 -15.64 3.02 -48.43
N ALA A 285 -15.17 3.92 -49.31
CA ALA A 285 -15.70 4.09 -50.66
C ALA A 285 -15.50 2.86 -51.57
N ARG A 286 -14.57 1.95 -51.22
CA ARG A 286 -14.31 0.70 -51.95
C ARG A 286 -15.07 -0.50 -51.38
N LEU A 287 -15.76 -0.33 -50.26
CA LEU A 287 -16.52 -1.37 -49.58
C LEU A 287 -18.00 -1.37 -50.02
N PRO A 288 -18.72 -2.48 -49.85
CA PRO A 288 -20.16 -2.53 -50.10
C PRO A 288 -20.94 -1.56 -49.18
N GLU A 289 -22.19 -1.26 -49.56
CA GLU A 289 -23.10 -0.40 -48.77
C GLU A 289 -23.43 -0.98 -47.38
N THR A 290 -23.08 -2.23 -47.09
CA THR A 290 -23.24 -2.84 -45.77
C THR A 290 -22.01 -3.67 -45.43
N ILE A 291 -21.44 -3.42 -44.25
CA ILE A 291 -20.21 -4.04 -43.77
C ILE A 291 -20.50 -4.81 -42.49
N ALA A 292 -20.18 -6.10 -42.45
CA ALA A 292 -20.27 -6.89 -41.23
C ALA A 292 -19.01 -6.69 -40.37
N CYS A 293 -19.18 -6.39 -39.09
CA CYS A 293 -18.09 -6.27 -38.13
C CYS A 293 -17.37 -7.62 -37.99
N PRO A 294 -16.06 -7.71 -38.28
CA PRO A 294 -15.32 -8.97 -38.23
C PRO A 294 -15.16 -9.54 -36.81
N THR A 295 -15.48 -8.74 -35.77
CA THR A 295 -15.33 -9.13 -34.36
C THR A 295 -16.62 -9.61 -33.72
N CYS A 296 -17.76 -8.99 -34.04
CA CYS A 296 -19.05 -9.32 -33.42
C CYS A 296 -20.15 -9.71 -34.43
N GLY A 297 -19.89 -9.59 -35.73
CA GLY A 297 -20.81 -9.97 -36.80
C GLY A 297 -21.98 -9.00 -37.02
N VAL A 298 -22.01 -7.86 -36.32
CA VAL A 298 -23.03 -6.81 -36.51
C VAL A 298 -22.85 -6.15 -37.88
N GLU A 299 -23.93 -6.00 -38.63
CA GLU A 299 -23.93 -5.27 -39.91
C GLU A 299 -24.04 -3.76 -39.67
N HIS A 300 -23.14 -3.01 -40.30
CA HIS A 300 -23.08 -1.56 -40.29
C HIS A 300 -23.41 -1.02 -41.68
N ASP A 301 -24.17 0.07 -41.73
CA ASP A 301 -24.42 0.81 -42.96
C ASP A 301 -23.13 1.54 -43.39
N ASN A 302 -22.84 1.50 -44.68
CA ASN A 302 -21.73 2.19 -45.34
C ASN A 302 -22.24 2.83 -46.64
N GLY A 303 -23.47 3.33 -46.58
CA GLY A 303 -24.11 4.03 -47.66
C GLY A 303 -23.57 5.44 -47.86
N PHE A 304 -24.29 6.21 -48.67
CA PHE A 304 -23.94 7.58 -49.01
C PHE A 304 -23.87 8.50 -47.78
N VAL A 305 -24.71 8.28 -46.77
CA VAL A 305 -24.80 9.14 -45.57
C VAL A 305 -23.52 9.06 -44.74
N GLU A 306 -23.01 7.85 -44.54
CA GLU A 306 -21.79 7.59 -43.76
C GLU A 306 -20.55 8.10 -44.49
N LEU A 307 -20.45 7.85 -45.81
CA LEU A 307 -19.36 8.40 -46.64
C LEU A 307 -19.38 9.94 -46.67
N PHE A 308 -20.57 10.53 -46.76
CA PHE A 308 -20.73 11.98 -46.73
C PHE A 308 -20.39 12.56 -45.36
N SER A 309 -20.66 11.84 -44.26
CA SER A 309 -20.25 12.25 -42.91
C SER A 309 -18.72 12.30 -42.78
N ILE A 310 -18.01 11.29 -43.30
CA ILE A 310 -16.53 11.28 -43.28
C ILE A 310 -15.97 12.46 -44.09
N ALA A 311 -16.55 12.74 -45.26
CA ALA A 311 -16.14 13.87 -46.09
C ALA A 311 -16.42 15.24 -45.43
N ILE A 312 -17.53 15.39 -44.71
CA ILE A 312 -17.82 16.59 -43.92
C ILE A 312 -16.78 16.78 -42.82
N ASP A 313 -16.43 15.70 -42.11
CA ASP A 313 -15.45 15.78 -41.03
C ASP A 313 -14.04 16.09 -41.56
N GLU A 314 -13.68 15.60 -42.75
CA GLU A 314 -12.47 16.00 -43.47
C GLU A 314 -12.48 17.50 -43.82
N ASP A 315 -13.59 18.03 -44.34
CA ASP A 315 -13.73 19.47 -44.67
C ASP A 315 -13.65 20.35 -43.40
N ARG A 316 -14.22 19.90 -42.29
CA ARG A 316 -14.09 20.57 -40.98
C ARG A 316 -12.65 20.63 -40.50
N CYS A 317 -11.85 19.58 -40.75
CA CYS A 317 -10.42 19.61 -40.44
C CYS A 317 -9.69 20.68 -41.27
N ILE A 318 -10.06 20.89 -42.53
CA ILE A 318 -9.49 21.96 -43.37
C ILE A 318 -9.85 23.34 -42.81
N GLN A 319 -11.12 23.58 -42.48
CA GLN A 319 -11.57 24.86 -41.92
C GLN A 319 -10.90 25.18 -40.57
N LEU A 320 -10.75 24.18 -39.71
CA LEU A 320 -10.06 24.35 -38.43
C LEU A 320 -8.56 24.63 -38.64
N LYS A 321 -7.93 24.04 -39.67
CA LYS A 321 -6.54 24.30 -40.02
C LYS A 321 -6.34 25.77 -40.43
N GLU A 322 -7.22 26.30 -41.27
CA GLU A 322 -7.20 27.71 -41.68
C GLU A 322 -7.34 28.65 -40.46
N GLN A 323 -8.24 28.34 -39.52
CA GLN A 323 -8.38 29.15 -38.29
C GLN A 323 -7.11 29.13 -37.43
N LEU A 324 -6.50 27.95 -37.25
CA LEU A 324 -5.24 27.82 -36.50
C LEU A 324 -4.08 28.57 -37.17
N GLU A 325 -4.06 28.66 -38.50
CA GLU A 325 -3.08 29.47 -39.24
C GLU A 325 -3.27 30.97 -39.00
N ILE A 326 -4.53 31.45 -38.98
CA ILE A 326 -4.85 32.85 -38.65
C ILE A 326 -4.43 33.19 -37.22
N ASP A 327 -4.72 32.31 -36.26
CA ASP A 327 -4.35 32.50 -34.85
C ASP A 327 -2.83 32.53 -34.67
N LEU A 328 -2.10 31.66 -35.40
CA LEU A 328 -0.64 31.64 -35.39
C LEU A 328 -0.02 32.93 -35.97
N ASP A 329 -0.58 33.45 -37.07
CA ASP A 329 -0.16 34.75 -37.64
C ASP A 329 -0.43 35.92 -36.67
N GLY A 330 -1.54 35.86 -35.93
CA GLY A 330 -1.85 36.80 -34.86
C GLY A 330 -0.80 36.82 -33.74
N ILE A 331 -0.41 35.63 -33.26
CA ILE A 331 0.63 35.48 -32.23
C ILE A 331 2.00 35.92 -32.76
N GLU A 332 2.32 35.64 -34.03
CA GLU A 332 3.60 36.07 -34.61
C GLU A 332 3.70 37.59 -34.71
N LYS A 333 2.60 38.28 -35.06
CA LYS A 333 2.52 39.75 -35.03
C LYS A 333 2.70 40.31 -33.62
N GLU A 334 2.06 39.69 -32.63
CA GLU A 334 2.23 40.03 -31.21
C GLU A 334 3.70 39.87 -30.78
N ARG A 335 4.33 38.74 -31.13
CA ARG A 335 5.73 38.44 -30.87
C ARG A 335 6.67 39.49 -31.46
N ILE A 336 6.46 39.87 -32.72
CA ILE A 336 7.25 40.93 -33.38
C ILE A 336 7.11 42.26 -32.65
N SER A 337 5.90 42.62 -32.21
CA SER A 337 5.67 43.85 -31.43
C SER A 337 6.39 43.83 -30.07
N ILE A 338 6.29 42.72 -29.33
CA ILE A 338 6.96 42.58 -28.02
C ILE A 338 8.48 42.59 -28.20
N GLN A 339 9.00 41.92 -29.23
CA GLN A 339 10.42 41.91 -29.55
C GLN A 339 10.94 43.32 -29.88
N SER A 340 10.19 44.10 -30.67
CA SER A 340 10.54 45.49 -30.96
C SER A 340 10.57 46.36 -29.69
N ASN A 341 9.64 46.14 -28.75
CA ASN A 341 9.64 46.83 -27.46
C ASN A 341 10.85 46.43 -26.61
N LEU A 342 11.19 45.14 -26.56
CA LEU A 342 12.37 44.64 -25.86
C LEU A 342 13.67 45.26 -26.41
N ASP A 343 13.80 45.35 -27.74
CA ASP A 343 14.97 45.93 -28.38
C ASP A 343 15.07 47.44 -28.17
N SER A 344 13.94 48.16 -28.17
CA SER A 344 13.90 49.58 -27.80
C SER A 344 14.35 49.80 -26.34
N HIS A 345 13.86 48.98 -25.41
CA HIS A 345 14.25 49.07 -24.00
C HIS A 345 15.72 48.69 -23.77
N ARG A 346 16.26 47.74 -24.54
CA ARG A 346 17.70 47.43 -24.55
C ARG A 346 18.54 48.61 -25.04
N SER A 347 18.12 49.29 -26.11
CA SER A 347 18.80 50.50 -26.59
C SER A 347 18.83 51.59 -25.52
N ILE A 348 17.69 51.83 -24.85
CA ILE A 348 17.59 52.80 -23.75
C ILE A 348 18.51 52.40 -22.59
N PHE A 349 18.59 51.10 -22.26
CA PHE A 349 19.51 50.58 -21.25
C PHE A 349 20.98 50.83 -21.61
N GLU A 350 21.37 50.54 -22.85
CA GLU A 350 22.73 50.77 -23.36
C GLU A 350 23.10 52.25 -23.37
N GLU A 351 22.20 53.13 -23.79
CA GLU A 351 22.39 54.59 -23.73
C GLU A 351 22.54 55.09 -22.29
N THR A 352 21.69 54.60 -21.38
CA THR A 352 21.74 54.95 -19.95
C THR A 352 23.05 54.48 -19.31
N MET A 353 23.51 53.27 -19.67
CA MET A 353 24.79 52.72 -19.23
C MET A 353 26.00 53.48 -19.81
N ALA A 354 25.92 53.93 -21.06
CA ALA A 354 26.97 54.74 -21.69
C ALA A 354 27.09 56.12 -21.03
N LEU A 355 25.97 56.78 -20.71
CA LEU A 355 25.93 58.04 -19.96
C LEU A 355 26.55 57.88 -18.56
N LEU A 356 26.24 56.77 -17.88
CA LEU A 356 26.82 56.41 -16.59
C LEU A 356 28.34 56.18 -16.69
N SER A 357 28.81 55.47 -17.72
CA SER A 357 30.23 55.18 -17.93
C SER A 357 31.04 56.42 -18.34
N ALA A 358 30.46 57.36 -19.09
CA ALA A 358 31.14 58.59 -19.51
C ALA A 358 31.35 59.58 -18.36
N LYS A 359 30.56 59.47 -17.29
CA LYS A 359 30.58 60.36 -16.13
C LYS A 359 31.62 59.97 -15.06
N GLN A 360 32.29 58.82 -15.13
CA GLN A 360 33.13 58.32 -14.03
C GLN A 360 34.41 57.60 -14.49
N GLY A 361 35.56 58.00 -13.92
CA GLY A 361 36.83 57.27 -14.02
C GLY A 361 36.95 56.11 -13.02
N GLU A 362 37.85 55.17 -13.35
CA GLU A 362 38.44 53.98 -12.68
C GLU A 362 37.68 53.12 -11.63
N VAL A 363 36.60 53.57 -10.97
CA VAL A 363 35.73 52.68 -10.17
C VAL A 363 34.44 52.48 -10.92
N THR A 364 34.40 51.40 -11.70
CA THR A 364 33.34 51.14 -12.68
C THR A 364 32.02 50.77 -12.00
N LEU A 365 30.91 51.42 -12.37
CA LEU A 365 29.52 51.06 -12.00
C LEU A 365 29.25 49.54 -12.02
N GLN A 366 29.91 48.81 -12.93
CA GLN A 366 29.87 47.37 -13.03
C GLN A 366 30.28 46.66 -11.72
N GLU A 367 31.25 47.20 -10.96
CA GLU A 367 31.64 46.67 -9.66
C GLU A 367 30.57 46.90 -8.59
N LEU A 368 29.89 48.05 -8.61
CA LEU A 368 28.80 48.35 -7.70
C LEU A 368 27.59 47.43 -7.94
N ILE A 369 27.18 47.27 -9.20
CA ILE A 369 26.10 46.35 -9.61
C ILE A 369 26.45 44.91 -9.24
N ARG A 370 27.70 44.49 -9.50
CA ARG A 370 28.18 43.16 -9.08
C ARG A 370 28.12 43.00 -7.57
N ASN A 371 28.51 44.00 -6.78
CA ASN A 371 28.49 43.92 -5.32
C ASN A 371 27.07 43.90 -4.74
N GLU A 372 26.13 44.72 -5.23
CA GLU A 372 24.73 44.64 -4.77
C GLU A 372 24.06 43.33 -5.19
N GLY A 373 24.26 42.87 -6.43
CA GLY A 373 23.73 41.57 -6.86
C GLY A 373 24.32 40.39 -6.08
N ARG A 374 25.60 40.47 -5.69
CA ARG A 374 26.22 39.49 -4.78
C ARG A 374 25.60 39.52 -3.38
N ARG A 375 25.32 40.72 -2.86
CA ARG A 375 24.71 40.91 -1.55
C ARG A 375 23.30 40.34 -1.52
N GLU A 376 22.51 40.61 -2.55
CA GLU A 376 21.15 40.09 -2.71
C GLU A 376 21.14 38.55 -2.78
N VAL A 377 21.98 37.94 -3.61
CA VAL A 377 22.11 36.48 -3.69
C VAL A 377 22.54 35.88 -2.35
N GLN A 378 23.46 36.53 -1.63
CA GLN A 378 23.89 36.06 -0.32
C GLN A 378 22.76 36.15 0.71
N THR A 379 21.93 37.19 0.67
CA THR A 379 20.75 37.32 1.52
C THR A 379 19.75 36.19 1.24
N ILE A 380 19.38 35.96 -0.02
CA ILE A 380 18.41 34.91 -0.42
C ILE A 380 18.90 33.53 0.04
N ILE A 381 20.16 33.18 -0.26
CA ILE A 381 20.74 31.88 0.16
C ILE A 381 20.73 31.75 1.69
N THR A 382 21.01 32.83 2.42
CA THR A 382 21.03 32.80 3.88
C THR A 382 19.62 32.63 4.47
N GLU A 383 18.62 33.29 3.88
CA GLU A 383 17.22 33.13 4.25
C GLU A 383 16.72 31.70 3.98
N ASP A 384 16.94 31.17 2.77
CA ASP A 384 16.56 29.79 2.41
C ASP A 384 17.25 28.75 3.30
N LEU A 385 18.53 28.95 3.60
CA LEU A 385 19.26 28.09 4.53
C LEU A 385 18.67 28.14 5.94
N SER A 386 18.25 29.31 6.41
CA SER A 386 17.62 29.44 7.73
C SER A 386 16.31 28.68 7.81
N VAL A 387 15.47 28.75 6.76
CA VAL A 387 14.20 28.02 6.69
C VAL A 387 14.45 26.52 6.68
N LEU A 388 15.32 26.03 5.79
CA LEU A 388 15.65 24.60 5.71
C LEU A 388 16.29 24.08 6.99
N GLN A 389 17.15 24.86 7.64
CA GLN A 389 17.77 24.48 8.90
C GLN A 389 16.73 24.33 10.01
N THR A 390 15.76 25.25 10.10
CA THR A 390 14.65 25.13 11.07
C THR A 390 13.83 23.86 10.81
N MET A 391 13.42 23.62 9.56
CA MET A 391 12.66 22.42 9.19
C MET A 391 13.41 21.11 9.54
N VAL A 392 14.70 21.02 9.21
CA VAL A 392 15.51 19.85 9.54
C VAL A 392 15.61 19.67 11.05
N THR A 393 15.84 20.76 11.79
CA THR A 393 15.98 20.73 13.26
C THR A 393 14.69 20.23 13.94
N GLU A 394 13.52 20.70 13.49
CA GLU A 394 12.22 20.26 14.00
C GLU A 394 11.98 18.76 13.75
N ILE A 395 12.29 18.27 12.54
CA ILE A 395 12.14 16.85 12.19
C ILE A 395 13.13 15.98 12.98
N GLU A 396 14.38 16.43 13.13
CA GLU A 396 15.40 15.73 13.92
C GLU A 396 15.06 15.66 15.41
N GLU A 397 14.46 16.72 15.97
CA GLU A 397 13.95 16.71 17.35
C GLU A 397 12.79 15.73 17.50
N GLY A 398 11.83 15.71 16.56
CA GLY A 398 10.77 14.69 16.52
C GLY A 398 11.33 13.26 16.47
N LEU A 399 12.38 13.04 15.68
CA LEU A 399 13.05 11.74 15.57
C LEU A 399 13.71 11.34 16.88
N ARG A 400 14.30 12.30 17.60
CA ARG A 400 14.88 12.09 18.93
C ARG A 400 13.80 11.69 19.93
N GLN A 401 12.65 12.37 19.95
CA GLN A 401 11.53 12.06 20.85
C GLN A 401 10.96 10.67 20.57
N ALA A 402 10.61 10.36 19.32
CA ALA A 402 10.08 9.04 18.96
C ALA A 402 11.08 7.91 19.27
N THR A 403 12.39 8.16 19.13
CA THR A 403 13.44 7.21 19.53
C THR A 403 13.49 6.99 21.04
N LEU A 404 13.32 8.04 21.84
CA LEU A 404 13.26 7.94 23.30
C LEU A 404 12.03 7.15 23.76
N GLU A 405 10.85 7.45 23.21
CA GLU A 405 9.61 6.73 23.48
C GLU A 405 9.75 5.24 23.15
N ARG A 406 10.22 4.91 21.94
CA ARG A 406 10.49 3.52 21.54
C ARG A 406 11.41 2.80 22.52
N ASN A 407 12.51 3.44 22.93
CA ASN A 407 13.48 2.83 23.83
C ASN A 407 12.89 2.61 25.24
N ALA A 408 12.06 3.52 25.73
CA ALA A 408 11.35 3.38 27.01
C ALA A 408 10.41 2.15 27.01
N LEU A 409 9.86 1.78 25.85
CA LEU A 409 8.98 0.62 25.68
C LEU A 409 9.73 -0.72 25.57
N THR A 410 11.05 -0.70 25.72
CA THR A 410 11.90 -1.91 25.71
C THR A 410 12.51 -2.22 27.08
N ASP A 411 11.72 -2.12 28.15
CA ASP A 411 12.17 -2.52 29.49
C ASP A 411 12.64 -3.98 29.52
N THR A 412 13.96 -4.14 29.69
CA THR A 412 14.66 -5.43 29.74
C THR A 412 14.11 -6.34 30.84
N LYS A 413 13.69 -5.79 32.00
CA LYS A 413 13.15 -6.60 33.10
C LYS A 413 11.81 -7.21 32.72
N ARG A 414 10.90 -6.41 32.16
CA ARG A 414 9.62 -6.88 31.63
C ARG A 414 9.81 -7.95 30.55
N GLN A 415 10.66 -7.67 29.56
CA GLN A 415 10.90 -8.61 28.46
C GLN A 415 11.50 -9.93 28.94
N ARG A 416 12.42 -9.89 29.91
CA ARG A 416 12.98 -11.09 30.54
C ARG A 416 11.90 -11.93 31.23
N LYS A 417 11.04 -11.30 32.05
CA LYS A 417 9.93 -11.99 32.72
C LYS A 417 8.98 -12.66 31.71
N LEU A 418 8.70 -12.01 30.58
CA LEU A 418 7.84 -12.58 29.54
C LEU A 418 8.49 -13.76 28.83
N ASN A 419 9.78 -13.67 28.53
CA ASN A 419 10.53 -14.78 27.94
C ASN A 419 10.63 -15.97 28.90
N GLU A 420 10.83 -15.73 30.20
CA GLU A 420 10.84 -16.78 31.23
C GLU A 420 9.48 -17.50 31.29
N ARG A 421 8.36 -16.76 31.31
CA ARG A 421 7.01 -17.36 31.25
C ARG A 421 6.76 -18.16 29.98
N TYR A 422 7.16 -17.62 28.82
CA TYR A 422 7.05 -18.36 27.57
C TYR A 422 7.88 -19.66 27.63
N LEU A 423 9.09 -19.63 28.17
CA LEU A 423 9.94 -20.82 28.32
C LEU A 423 9.33 -21.86 29.27
N GLU A 424 8.69 -21.42 30.36
CA GLU A 424 7.95 -22.31 31.26
C GLU A 424 6.81 -23.03 30.52
N HIS A 425 6.02 -22.29 29.73
CA HIS A 425 4.99 -22.88 28.88
C HIS A 425 5.57 -23.85 27.87
N MET A 426 6.62 -23.45 27.13
CA MET A 426 7.28 -24.31 26.15
C MET A 426 7.74 -25.64 26.75
N ARG A 427 8.44 -25.60 27.88
CA ARG A 427 8.94 -26.81 28.54
C ARG A 427 7.81 -27.74 29.00
N SER A 428 6.74 -27.17 29.57
CA SER A 428 5.55 -27.93 29.97
C SER A 428 4.91 -28.62 28.76
N HIS A 429 4.68 -27.87 27.67
CA HIS A 429 4.01 -28.40 26.49
C HIS A 429 4.88 -29.43 25.73
N LEU A 430 6.20 -29.24 25.66
CA LEU A 430 7.12 -30.23 25.07
C LEU A 430 7.13 -31.53 25.86
N PHE A 431 7.08 -31.46 27.20
CA PHE A 431 6.98 -32.63 28.04
C PHE A 431 5.66 -33.38 27.80
N GLU A 432 4.52 -32.68 27.74
CA GLU A 432 3.21 -33.29 27.45
C GLU A 432 3.12 -33.94 26.06
N LEU A 433 3.89 -33.43 25.08
CA LEU A 433 3.94 -33.96 23.71
C LEU A 433 5.06 -34.98 23.48
N ASN A 434 5.71 -35.47 24.55
CA ASN A 434 6.79 -36.45 24.49
C ASN A 434 7.98 -36.01 23.61
N VAL A 435 8.33 -34.72 23.64
CA VAL A 435 9.48 -34.17 22.90
C VAL A 435 10.60 -33.85 23.88
N HIS A 436 11.61 -34.73 23.94
CA HIS A 436 12.73 -34.62 24.89
C HIS A 436 14.09 -34.32 24.23
N SER A 437 14.19 -34.54 22.92
CA SER A 437 15.42 -34.51 22.14
C SER A 437 15.84 -33.09 21.70
N VAL A 438 14.92 -32.13 21.73
CA VAL A 438 15.12 -30.79 21.16
C VAL A 438 15.93 -29.91 22.10
N PRO A 439 17.11 -29.40 21.68
CA PRO A 439 17.91 -28.49 22.50
C PRO A 439 17.18 -27.18 22.84
N GLU A 440 17.39 -26.65 24.04
CA GLU A 440 16.70 -25.43 24.49
C GLU A 440 16.92 -24.22 23.57
N HIS A 441 18.11 -24.06 23.01
CA HIS A 441 18.42 -22.93 22.12
C HIS A 441 17.51 -22.85 20.89
N THR A 442 16.90 -23.97 20.46
CA THR A 442 15.97 -24.05 19.32
C THR A 442 14.64 -23.35 19.60
N TYR A 443 14.19 -23.33 20.86
CA TYR A 443 12.91 -22.74 21.25
C TYR A 443 13.02 -21.63 22.29
N LYS A 444 14.24 -21.28 22.72
CA LYS A 444 14.49 -20.30 23.80
C LYS A 444 13.87 -18.93 23.57
N SER A 445 13.88 -18.48 22.31
CA SER A 445 13.37 -17.17 21.94
C SER A 445 11.95 -17.28 21.40
N VAL A 446 11.05 -16.45 21.92
CA VAL A 446 9.70 -16.26 21.37
C VAL A 446 9.75 -15.94 19.88
N ALA A 447 10.72 -15.14 19.44
CA ALA A 447 10.87 -14.76 18.04
C ALA A 447 11.82 -15.67 17.24
N GLY A 448 12.26 -16.78 17.84
CA GLY A 448 13.22 -17.70 17.24
C GLY A 448 12.64 -18.55 16.10
N SER A 449 13.54 -19.13 15.30
CA SER A 449 13.20 -20.14 14.31
C SER A 449 12.96 -21.49 14.99
N VAL A 450 11.70 -21.78 15.32
CA VAL A 450 11.31 -23.11 15.78
C VAL A 450 11.17 -24.02 14.56
N SER A 451 12.10 -24.97 14.44
CA SER A 451 12.11 -26.02 13.42
C SER A 451 12.66 -27.31 14.03
N GLY A 452 11.95 -28.41 13.85
CA GLY A 452 12.37 -29.75 14.27
C GLY A 452 12.41 -30.70 13.07
N THR A 453 13.09 -31.84 13.23
CA THR A 453 13.22 -32.87 12.20
C THR A 453 12.41 -34.11 12.56
N GLY A 454 11.87 -34.79 11.55
CA GLY A 454 11.06 -36.00 11.76
C GLY A 454 9.81 -35.74 12.60
N SER A 455 9.26 -36.80 13.19
CA SER A 455 7.96 -36.77 13.88
C SER A 455 7.91 -35.83 15.10
N ASP A 456 9.06 -35.43 15.67
CA ASP A 456 9.15 -34.41 16.73
C ASP A 456 8.81 -33.00 16.22
N GLY A 457 9.00 -32.72 14.92
CA GLY A 457 8.80 -31.41 14.31
C GLY A 457 7.38 -30.84 14.50
N PRO A 458 6.33 -31.54 14.06
CA PRO A 458 4.95 -31.10 14.27
C PRO A 458 4.58 -30.89 15.75
N ARG A 459 5.09 -31.75 16.64
CA ARG A 459 4.86 -31.67 18.09
C ARG A 459 5.56 -30.45 18.71
N LEU A 460 6.78 -30.14 18.27
CA LEU A 460 7.49 -28.91 18.65
C LEU A 460 6.75 -27.65 18.18
N VAL A 461 6.21 -27.65 16.96
CA VAL A 461 5.39 -26.54 16.44
C VAL A 461 4.10 -26.38 17.26
N LEU A 462 3.44 -27.48 17.62
CA LEU A 462 2.24 -27.45 18.43
C LEU A 462 2.51 -26.87 19.83
N ALA A 463 3.59 -27.32 20.50
CA ALA A 463 4.04 -26.76 21.77
C ALA A 463 4.29 -25.24 21.67
N TYR A 464 4.92 -24.81 20.57
CA TYR A 464 5.19 -23.40 20.31
C TYR A 464 3.92 -22.57 20.15
N VAL A 465 3.03 -22.98 19.23
CA VAL A 465 1.80 -22.24 18.95
C VAL A 465 0.92 -22.13 20.22
N PHE A 466 0.76 -23.22 20.98
CA PHE A 466 -0.04 -23.19 22.21
C PHE A 466 0.61 -22.37 23.33
N SER A 467 1.95 -22.31 23.39
CA SER A 467 2.64 -21.39 24.30
C SER A 467 2.37 -19.92 23.94
N ILE A 468 2.35 -19.59 22.65
CA ILE A 468 1.99 -18.25 22.17
C ILE A 468 0.52 -17.92 22.45
N LEU A 469 -0.41 -18.85 22.16
CA LEU A 469 -1.85 -18.66 22.43
C LEU A 469 -2.12 -18.42 23.93
N LYS A 470 -1.41 -19.14 24.80
CA LYS A 470 -1.48 -18.94 26.25
C LYS A 470 -0.98 -17.55 26.65
N MET A 471 0.16 -17.12 26.11
CA MET A 471 0.69 -15.77 26.35
C MET A 471 -0.27 -14.68 25.88
N ILE A 472 -0.89 -14.83 24.70
CA ILE A 472 -1.92 -13.91 24.18
C ILE A 472 -3.09 -13.81 25.16
N ARG A 473 -3.61 -14.97 25.61
CA ARG A 473 -4.76 -15.01 26.51
C ARG A 473 -4.46 -14.40 27.88
N GLU A 474 -3.30 -14.69 28.46
CA GLU A 474 -2.88 -14.15 29.76
C GLU A 474 -2.62 -12.64 29.76
N LYS A 475 -2.37 -12.06 28.57
CA LYS A 475 -2.13 -10.63 28.41
C LYS A 475 -3.34 -9.82 28.01
N GLU A 476 -4.42 -10.49 27.60
CA GLU A 476 -5.63 -9.86 27.08
C GLU A 476 -5.33 -8.82 25.97
N SER A 477 -4.25 -9.02 25.22
CA SER A 477 -3.50 -7.90 24.65
C SER A 477 -4.23 -7.16 23.53
N HIS A 478 -5.04 -7.82 22.69
CA HIS A 478 -5.77 -7.12 21.61
C HIS A 478 -7.08 -7.84 21.28
N SER A 479 -6.95 -8.98 20.61
CA SER A 479 -8.05 -9.79 20.10
C SER A 479 -7.70 -11.27 20.14
N PHE A 480 -8.70 -12.12 20.30
CA PHE A 480 -8.55 -13.57 20.26
C PHE A 480 -9.46 -14.16 19.20
N PHE A 481 -8.89 -14.96 18.30
CA PHE A 481 -9.61 -15.59 17.20
C PHE A 481 -9.81 -17.09 17.44
N PRO A 482 -10.70 -17.74 16.68
CA PRO A 482 -10.79 -19.19 16.68
C PRO A 482 -9.43 -19.82 16.37
N VAL A 483 -9.04 -20.82 17.16
CA VAL A 483 -7.86 -21.64 16.91
C VAL A 483 -8.22 -22.61 15.79
N VAL A 484 -7.56 -22.47 14.65
CA VAL A 484 -7.83 -23.25 13.45
C VAL A 484 -6.60 -24.08 13.09
N ILE A 485 -6.78 -25.40 13.02
CA ILE A 485 -5.70 -26.34 12.73
C ILE A 485 -6.07 -27.18 11.52
N ASP A 486 -5.34 -27.02 10.42
CA ASP A 486 -5.53 -27.81 9.21
C ASP A 486 -4.64 -29.06 9.23
N THR A 487 -5.29 -30.21 9.33
CA THR A 487 -4.68 -31.55 9.27
C THR A 487 -3.65 -31.80 10.37
N VAL A 488 -4.10 -32.31 11.52
CA VAL A 488 -3.24 -32.57 12.70
C VAL A 488 -2.19 -33.66 12.46
N ASN A 489 -2.56 -34.75 11.79
CA ASN A 489 -1.63 -35.87 11.55
C ASN A 489 -0.64 -35.51 10.43
N GLN A 490 0.47 -34.91 10.82
CA GLN A 490 1.55 -34.51 9.93
C GLN A 490 2.76 -35.43 10.08
N GLN A 491 3.42 -35.69 8.94
CA GLN A 491 4.57 -36.59 8.87
C GLN A 491 4.28 -38.00 9.41
N GLU A 492 3.03 -38.46 9.25
CA GLU A 492 2.58 -39.81 9.63
C GLU A 492 2.94 -40.17 11.08
N GLN A 493 2.40 -39.41 12.04
CA GLN A 493 2.56 -39.75 13.46
C GLN A 493 2.00 -41.14 13.71
N ASP A 494 2.71 -41.92 14.51
CA ASP A 494 2.16 -43.16 15.05
C ASP A 494 0.91 -42.89 15.90
N PRO A 495 0.02 -43.89 16.07
CA PRO A 495 -1.26 -43.70 16.77
C PRO A 495 -1.13 -43.15 18.19
N GLU A 496 -0.06 -43.51 18.91
CA GLU A 496 0.17 -43.03 20.28
C GLU A 496 0.51 -41.54 20.30
N ASN A 497 1.44 -41.11 19.44
CA ASN A 497 1.80 -39.70 19.32
C ASN A 497 0.67 -38.84 18.76
N LEU A 498 -0.11 -39.34 17.79
CA LEU A 498 -1.30 -38.63 17.30
C LEU A 498 -2.33 -38.43 18.41
N ARG A 499 -2.61 -39.48 19.21
CA ARG A 499 -3.51 -39.37 20.36
C ARG A 499 -3.00 -38.39 21.41
N SER A 500 -1.68 -38.37 21.64
CA SER A 500 -1.05 -37.39 22.54
C SER A 500 -1.26 -35.95 22.04
N MET A 501 -1.03 -35.69 20.74
CA MET A 501 -1.29 -34.39 20.13
C MET A 501 -2.75 -33.95 20.25
N LEU A 502 -3.70 -34.84 19.95
CA LEU A 502 -5.12 -34.53 20.05
C LEU A 502 -5.54 -34.26 21.50
N SER A 503 -5.11 -35.10 22.44
CA SER A 503 -5.36 -34.91 23.88
C SER A 503 -4.71 -33.64 24.41
N PHE A 504 -3.55 -33.25 23.87
CA PHE A 504 -2.88 -32.00 24.19
C PHE A 504 -3.70 -30.79 23.72
N ILE A 505 -4.18 -30.80 22.46
CA ILE A 505 -5.02 -29.72 21.90
C ILE A 505 -6.29 -29.55 22.75
N GLN A 506 -6.95 -30.65 23.09
CA GLN A 506 -8.16 -30.65 23.91
C GLN A 506 -7.94 -30.00 25.28
N ARG A 507 -6.86 -30.40 25.99
CA ARG A 507 -6.56 -29.94 27.36
C ARG A 507 -5.99 -28.53 27.43
N ASN A 508 -5.14 -28.16 26.46
CA ASN A 508 -4.44 -26.87 26.45
C ASN A 508 -5.15 -25.79 25.63
N ARG A 509 -6.34 -26.09 25.08
CA ARG A 509 -7.19 -25.09 24.43
C ARG A 509 -7.46 -23.93 25.40
N PRO A 510 -7.15 -22.67 25.05
CA PRO A 510 -7.43 -21.53 25.90
C PRO A 510 -8.92 -21.46 26.30
N LYS A 511 -9.20 -21.03 27.52
CA LYS A 511 -10.58 -20.89 28.01
C LYS A 511 -11.40 -19.99 27.07
N ASP A 512 -12.67 -20.36 26.91
CA ASP A 512 -13.68 -19.67 26.10
C ASP A 512 -13.31 -19.48 24.62
N SER A 513 -12.26 -20.15 24.13
CA SER A 513 -11.86 -20.11 22.73
C SER A 513 -12.62 -21.12 21.87
N GLN A 514 -12.85 -20.75 20.62
CA GLN A 514 -13.38 -21.64 19.59
C GLN A 514 -12.24 -22.43 18.95
N LEU A 515 -12.44 -23.72 18.72
CA LEU A 515 -11.54 -24.61 17.98
C LEU A 515 -12.22 -25.06 16.68
N ILE A 516 -11.52 -24.97 15.55
CA ILE A 516 -11.93 -25.55 14.27
C ILE A 516 -10.78 -26.40 13.76
N MET A 517 -11.00 -27.70 13.57
CA MET A 517 -9.89 -28.61 13.32
C MET A 517 -10.22 -29.61 12.21
N GLY A 518 -9.32 -29.71 11.23
CA GLY A 518 -9.36 -30.73 10.19
C GLY A 518 -8.59 -31.97 10.62
N LEU A 519 -9.22 -33.13 10.55
CA LEU A 519 -8.60 -34.41 10.89
C LEU A 519 -9.16 -35.58 10.06
N VAL A 520 -8.39 -36.66 9.98
CA VAL A 520 -8.82 -37.92 9.35
C VAL A 520 -9.35 -38.88 10.40
N ASP A 521 -8.66 -38.94 11.55
CA ASP A 521 -8.94 -39.81 12.69
C ASP A 521 -8.81 -38.97 13.98
N ASP A 522 -9.78 -39.11 14.89
CA ASP A 522 -9.85 -38.42 16.18
C ASP A 522 -9.27 -39.25 17.34
N CYS A 523 -8.86 -40.50 17.09
CA CYS A 523 -8.27 -41.41 18.07
C CYS A 523 -9.09 -41.52 19.37
N ASP A 524 -10.43 -41.49 19.24
CA ASP A 524 -11.39 -41.51 20.34
C ASP A 524 -11.23 -40.36 21.36
N VAL A 525 -10.65 -39.22 20.95
CA VAL A 525 -10.55 -38.02 21.79
C VAL A 525 -11.81 -37.16 21.62
N ASP A 526 -12.57 -36.99 22.71
CA ASP A 526 -13.80 -36.18 22.69
C ASP A 526 -13.50 -34.68 22.83
N PHE A 527 -13.63 -33.92 21.75
CA PHE A 527 -13.50 -32.46 21.80
C PHE A 527 -14.79 -31.72 22.20
N GLY A 528 -15.91 -32.46 22.31
CA GLY A 528 -17.26 -31.91 22.39
C GLY A 528 -17.64 -31.10 21.15
N GLY A 529 -18.84 -30.51 21.19
CA GLY A 529 -19.33 -29.61 20.13
C GLY A 529 -19.83 -30.35 18.89
N LEU A 530 -19.45 -29.87 17.71
CA LEU A 530 -20.01 -30.31 16.42
C LEU A 530 -18.99 -31.09 15.59
N ARG A 531 -19.41 -32.23 15.04
CA ARG A 531 -18.65 -32.98 14.04
C ARG A 531 -19.32 -32.83 12.68
N ILE A 532 -18.53 -32.53 11.66
CA ILE A 532 -18.98 -32.36 10.28
C ILE A 532 -18.17 -33.30 9.40
N GLU A 533 -18.85 -34.27 8.81
CA GLU A 533 -18.22 -35.28 7.97
C GLU A 533 -18.26 -34.89 6.48
N LEU A 534 -17.08 -34.94 5.84
CA LEU A 534 -16.88 -34.74 4.41
C LEU A 534 -16.59 -36.10 3.76
N GLU A 535 -17.61 -36.73 3.20
CA GLU A 535 -17.53 -38.11 2.69
C GLU A 535 -17.03 -38.19 1.24
N ARG A 536 -17.40 -37.22 0.39
CA ARG A 536 -17.19 -37.30 -1.05
C ARG A 536 -15.87 -36.65 -1.47
N LYS A 537 -15.02 -37.43 -2.15
CA LYS A 537 -13.74 -36.94 -2.68
C LYS A 537 -13.98 -35.89 -3.77
N TYR A 538 -13.24 -34.79 -3.67
CA TYR A 538 -13.27 -33.66 -4.60
C TYR A 538 -14.63 -32.97 -4.79
N GLU A 539 -15.60 -33.20 -3.89
CA GLU A 539 -16.94 -32.60 -3.89
C GLU A 539 -17.19 -31.85 -2.59
N VAL A 540 -16.39 -30.80 -2.32
CA VAL A 540 -16.66 -29.91 -1.18
C VAL A 540 -18.01 -29.25 -1.35
N LEU A 541 -18.31 -28.74 -2.54
CA LEU A 541 -19.56 -28.07 -2.86
C LEU A 541 -20.60 -29.07 -3.38
N SER A 542 -21.87 -28.84 -3.06
CA SER A 542 -23.01 -29.65 -3.49
C SER A 542 -23.97 -28.86 -4.36
N VAL A 543 -24.64 -29.53 -5.31
CA VAL A 543 -25.71 -28.90 -6.12
C VAL A 543 -26.93 -28.62 -5.26
N ALA A 544 -27.21 -29.49 -4.28
CA ALA A 544 -28.41 -29.41 -3.44
C ALA A 544 -28.48 -28.12 -2.60
N GLU A 545 -27.34 -27.57 -2.22
CA GLU A 545 -27.28 -26.34 -1.41
C GLU A 545 -27.25 -25.07 -2.25
N TYR A 546 -27.05 -25.17 -3.58
CA TYR A 546 -26.78 -24.03 -4.46
C TYR A 546 -27.87 -22.96 -4.36
N ASP A 547 -29.12 -23.31 -4.60
CA ASP A 547 -30.22 -22.34 -4.65
C ASP A 547 -30.37 -21.61 -3.30
N SER A 548 -30.34 -22.36 -2.20
CA SER A 548 -30.50 -21.80 -0.85
C SER A 548 -29.37 -20.86 -0.42
N VAL A 549 -28.13 -21.09 -0.90
CA VAL A 549 -26.97 -20.24 -0.61
C VAL A 549 -26.94 -19.06 -1.58
N PHE A 550 -27.33 -19.27 -2.83
CA PHE A 550 -27.44 -18.21 -3.84
C PHE A 550 -28.52 -17.18 -3.46
N GLU A 551 -29.68 -17.62 -2.96
CA GLU A 551 -30.74 -16.72 -2.47
C GLU A 551 -30.26 -15.83 -1.32
N GLU A 552 -29.37 -16.33 -0.47
CA GLU A 552 -28.80 -15.58 0.65
C GLU A 552 -27.67 -14.63 0.23
N ILE A 553 -26.71 -15.11 -0.56
CA ILE A 553 -25.53 -14.34 -0.96
C ILE A 553 -25.87 -13.35 -2.10
N GLY A 554 -26.82 -13.69 -2.96
CA GLY A 554 -27.19 -12.92 -4.15
C GLY A 554 -27.56 -11.44 -3.86
N PRO A 555 -28.44 -11.15 -2.87
CA PRO A 555 -28.72 -9.78 -2.44
C PRO A 555 -27.47 -9.02 -2.00
N MET A 556 -26.57 -9.66 -1.25
CA MET A 556 -25.35 -9.03 -0.76
C MET A 556 -24.39 -8.71 -1.91
N LEU A 557 -24.25 -9.61 -2.89
CA LEU A 557 -23.46 -9.36 -4.09
C LEU A 557 -24.01 -8.16 -4.86
N ARG A 558 -25.34 -8.01 -4.97
CA ARG A 558 -25.94 -6.82 -5.59
C ARG A 558 -25.55 -5.56 -4.85
N SER A 559 -25.60 -5.52 -3.51
CA SER A 559 -25.16 -4.35 -2.73
C SER A 559 -23.67 -4.03 -2.87
N ILE A 560 -22.82 -5.04 -3.12
CA ILE A 560 -21.37 -4.85 -3.31
C ILE A 560 -21.07 -4.28 -4.70
N PHE A 561 -21.84 -4.68 -5.72
CA PHE A 561 -21.54 -4.36 -7.11
C PHE A 561 -22.50 -3.34 -7.76
N SER A 562 -23.55 -2.92 -7.06
CA SER A 562 -24.27 -1.66 -7.30
C SER A 562 -23.37 -0.47 -6.97
#